data_AF-A0A4S8QUZ4-F1
#
_entry.id   AF-A0A4S8QUZ4-F1
#
_cell.length_a   1.000
_cell.length_b   1.000
_cell.length_c   1.000
_cell.angle_alpha   90.00
_cell.angle_beta   90.00
_cell.angle_gamma   90.00
#
_symmetry.space_group_name_H-M   'P 1'
#
loop_
_entity.id
_entity.type
_entity.pdbx_description
1 polymer ?
#
loop_
_entity_poly.entity_id
_entity_poly.type
_entity_poly.pdbx_seq_one_letter_code
_entity_poly.pdbx_strand_id
1 'polypeptide(L)'
;MRVTKGLILAVAPLVLAAPTPSLFGDILALEAGIAKIITTVVSTVKSDIEIAVSKLDATLQTNAAKHGSVWNYGSISCPQVALSIQRYLHDIAWTKKSTNYVNWTTYKANGVNFGAWLEQEQNYDPDWWNAYAPDAIDEWGFCETLGDRCGPVLEVRYASWITTADIDKLAAQNINTLRIPTTYAAWIKFPGSKLYHGNQQTYLRNIALYAIQKYGMHVIIGLHSLPGGVNSLGIGEAFGHSGWYQNATNLDYSFQAIDAILSFIQSSGQPQGFTIAPINEASDNFSGFATASGLTANGTNWINTYINGVLTRIAKVNKKIPLMLQDCFLGEAFWSPFYAAGTNLVIDSHIYFFAAAGIYSQYVAPAICGQAQYTAGDGKFPVFIGEWSLQTLYNNTLAGRKVIHDTQVYAYQKYVSGSAFWNVKMVNNTAAVDGEGITSDYWSWELLVDQGVITPTINGSYC
;
A
#
# COMPACT_ATOMS: atom_id res chain seq x y z
N MET A 1 38.90 33.96 4.89
CA MET A 1 39.44 32.94 5.82
C MET A 1 39.35 31.60 5.11
N ARG A 2 40.48 31.00 4.72
CA ARG A 2 40.53 29.68 4.06
C ARG A 2 40.42 28.60 5.14
N VAL A 3 39.48 27.67 4.99
CA VAL A 3 39.50 26.39 5.73
C VAL A 3 39.55 25.27 4.69
N THR A 4 40.65 24.53 4.76
CA THR A 4 40.98 23.34 3.98
C THR A 4 40.23 22.11 4.50
N LYS A 5 39.74 21.28 3.57
CA LYS A 5 39.47 19.83 3.65
C LYS A 5 38.92 19.31 4.98
N GLY A 6 37.59 19.14 5.04
CA GLY A 6 36.91 18.28 6.01
C GLY A 6 36.10 17.22 5.27
N LEU A 7 36.35 15.96 5.63
CA LEU A 7 35.65 14.72 5.27
C LEU A 7 34.14 14.92 4.99
N ILE A 8 33.70 14.66 3.76
CA ILE A 8 32.29 14.40 3.48
C ILE A 8 32.06 12.93 3.86
N LEU A 9 31.56 12.68 5.07
CA LEU A 9 30.86 11.43 5.34
C LEU A 9 29.61 11.44 4.47
N ALA A 10 29.60 10.61 3.43
CA ALA A 10 28.39 10.23 2.74
C ALA A 10 27.54 9.40 3.71
N VAL A 11 26.75 10.07 4.54
CA VAL A 11 25.62 9.45 5.21
C VAL A 11 24.53 9.41 4.15
N ALA A 12 24.32 8.22 3.56
CA ALA A 12 23.14 7.98 2.75
C ALA A 12 21.91 8.40 3.60
N PRO A 13 20.97 9.19 3.06
CA PRO A 13 19.75 9.44 3.80
C PRO A 13 19.07 8.08 4.00
N LEU A 14 18.94 7.65 5.26
CA LEU A 14 17.95 6.65 5.63
C LEU A 14 16.60 7.23 5.23
N VAL A 15 16.10 6.82 4.07
CA VAL A 15 14.68 6.96 3.75
C VAL A 15 13.96 6.05 4.74
N LEU A 16 13.48 6.64 5.83
CA LEU A 16 12.50 5.99 6.70
C LEU A 16 11.26 5.75 5.83
N ALA A 17 11.01 4.48 5.51
CA ALA A 17 9.79 4.10 4.81
C ALA A 17 8.59 4.33 5.75
N ALA A 18 7.49 4.72 5.11
CA ALA A 18 6.29 5.26 5.74
C ALA A 18 5.42 4.14 6.36
N PRO A 19 4.83 4.33 7.55
CA PRO A 19 3.73 3.50 8.07
C PRO A 19 2.63 3.25 7.03
N THR A 20 1.92 2.14 7.19
CA THR A 20 0.84 1.71 6.30
C THR A 20 -0.52 2.20 6.83
N PRO A 21 -1.59 2.23 6.01
CA PRO A 21 -2.90 2.81 6.41
C PRO A 21 -3.47 2.19 7.70
N SER A 22 -3.27 0.89 7.89
CA SER A 22 -3.68 0.13 9.08
C SER A 22 -2.91 0.53 10.33
N LEU A 23 -1.59 0.74 10.24
CA LEU A 23 -0.77 1.24 11.34
C LEU A 23 -1.24 2.65 11.78
N PHE A 24 -1.76 3.49 10.88
CA PHE A 24 -2.40 4.75 11.29
C PHE A 24 -3.73 4.55 12.03
N GLY A 25 -4.60 3.63 11.59
CA GLY A 25 -5.82 3.31 12.33
C GLY A 25 -5.52 2.82 13.75
N ASP A 26 -4.59 1.87 13.85
CA ASP A 26 -4.18 1.25 15.12
C ASP A 26 -3.45 2.24 16.05
N ILE A 27 -2.56 3.11 15.51
CA ILE A 27 -1.90 4.17 16.27
C ILE A 27 -2.90 5.27 16.66
N LEU A 28 -3.81 5.70 15.78
CA LEU A 28 -4.79 6.76 16.09
C LEU A 28 -5.72 6.35 17.24
N ALA A 29 -6.07 5.06 17.33
CA ALA A 29 -6.83 4.50 18.46
C ALA A 29 -6.06 4.58 19.80
N LEU A 30 -4.74 4.44 19.77
CA LEU A 30 -3.85 4.62 20.93
C LEU A 30 -3.54 6.10 21.21
N GLU A 31 -3.54 6.94 20.18
CA GLU A 31 -3.17 8.36 20.22
C GLU A 31 -4.21 9.26 20.91
N ALA A 32 -5.46 8.87 21.10
CA ALA A 32 -6.44 9.75 21.76
C ALA A 32 -5.95 10.26 23.15
N GLY A 33 -5.11 9.49 23.86
CA GLY A 33 -4.43 9.91 25.09
C GLY A 33 -3.10 10.65 24.88
N ILE A 34 -2.30 10.24 23.89
CA ILE A 34 -0.95 10.77 23.60
C ILE A 34 -1.02 12.09 22.81
N ALA A 35 -1.97 12.22 21.89
CA ALA A 35 -2.26 13.42 21.12
C ALA A 35 -2.54 14.61 22.03
N LYS A 36 -3.14 14.42 23.22
CA LYS A 36 -3.35 15.50 24.19
C LYS A 36 -2.03 16.01 24.78
N ILE A 37 -1.07 15.12 25.02
CA ILE A 37 0.27 15.46 25.53
C ILE A 37 1.14 16.07 24.42
N ILE A 38 1.15 15.46 23.23
CA ILE A 38 1.87 15.98 22.05
C ILE A 38 1.32 17.35 21.66
N THR A 39 0.00 17.54 21.62
CA THR A 39 -0.61 18.85 21.33
C THR A 39 -0.17 19.90 22.35
N THR A 40 -0.05 19.53 23.63
CA THR A 40 0.43 20.42 24.70
C THR A 40 1.92 20.76 24.56
N VAL A 41 2.76 19.79 24.19
CA VAL A 41 4.20 20.00 23.95
C VAL A 41 4.42 20.82 22.68
N VAL A 42 3.73 20.49 21.59
CA VAL A 42 3.76 21.21 20.31
C VAL A 42 3.25 22.64 20.47
N SER A 43 2.19 22.87 21.26
CA SER A 43 1.72 24.24 21.55
C SER A 43 2.75 25.06 22.33
N THR A 44 3.47 24.42 23.26
CA THR A 44 4.53 25.07 24.05
C THR A 44 5.76 25.37 23.20
N VAL A 45 6.21 24.41 22.39
CA VAL A 45 7.32 24.61 21.45
C VAL A 45 6.96 25.65 20.39
N LYS A 46 5.72 25.64 19.89
CA LYS A 46 5.24 26.65 18.95
C LYS A 46 5.26 28.04 19.59
N SER A 47 4.81 28.21 20.84
CA SER A 47 4.88 29.50 21.51
C SER A 47 6.32 29.97 21.74
N ASP A 48 7.22 29.06 22.09
CA ASP A 48 8.63 29.39 22.32
C ASP A 48 9.35 29.79 21.03
N ILE A 49 9.04 29.12 19.91
CA ILE A 49 9.54 29.49 18.58
C ILE A 49 8.91 30.81 18.13
N GLU A 50 7.60 31.03 18.35
CA GLU A 50 6.96 32.32 18.02
C GLU A 50 7.62 33.48 18.77
N ILE A 51 7.94 33.30 20.05
CA ILE A 51 8.67 34.28 20.88
C ILE A 51 10.13 34.45 20.40
N ALA A 52 10.78 33.37 19.97
CA ALA A 52 12.15 33.45 19.46
C ALA A 52 12.22 34.15 18.09
N VAL A 53 11.25 33.87 17.21
CA VAL A 53 11.15 34.44 15.86
C VAL A 53 10.69 35.90 15.92
N SER A 54 9.84 36.27 16.89
CA SER A 54 9.44 37.67 17.09
C SER A 54 10.59 38.56 17.54
N LYS A 55 11.60 38.02 18.24
CA LYS A 55 12.84 38.76 18.57
C LYS A 55 13.71 39.08 17.35
N LEU A 56 13.42 38.45 16.20
CA LEU A 56 14.07 38.71 14.91
C LEU A 56 13.19 39.57 13.99
N ASP A 57 12.14 40.20 14.52
CA ASP A 57 11.15 40.97 13.74
C ASP A 57 10.45 40.14 12.65
N ALA A 58 10.34 38.83 12.89
CA ALA A 58 9.70 37.86 12.00
C ALA A 58 8.46 37.27 12.67
N THR A 59 7.52 36.76 11.86
CA THR A 59 6.30 36.09 12.34
C THR A 59 6.23 34.70 11.73
N LEU A 60 5.93 33.69 12.55
CA LEU A 60 5.62 32.36 12.03
C LEU A 60 4.30 32.41 11.25
N GLN A 61 4.33 31.95 10.01
CA GLN A 61 3.14 31.85 9.17
C GLN A 61 2.90 30.37 8.86
N THR A 62 1.65 29.92 8.97
CA THR A 62 1.24 28.55 8.60
C THR A 62 0.92 28.42 7.11
N ASN A 63 1.39 29.36 6.30
CA ASN A 63 1.13 29.47 4.87
C ASN A 63 2.26 28.84 4.04
N ALA A 64 2.87 27.74 4.49
CA ALA A 64 4.04 27.13 3.82
C ALA A 64 3.81 26.80 2.32
N ALA A 65 2.56 26.67 1.87
CA ALA A 65 2.19 26.57 0.45
C ALA A 65 2.46 27.87 -0.35
N LYS A 66 2.53 29.02 0.32
CA LYS A 66 2.96 30.32 -0.19
C LYS A 66 4.41 30.54 0.26
N HIS A 67 5.37 30.00 -0.48
CA HIS A 67 6.75 30.44 -0.30
C HIS A 67 6.77 31.96 -0.48
N GLY A 68 7.10 32.66 0.62
CA GLY A 68 7.16 34.11 0.63
C GLY A 68 8.10 34.62 -0.45
N SER A 69 7.94 35.88 -0.82
CA SER A 69 8.92 36.62 -1.61
C SER A 69 10.34 36.40 -1.08
N VAL A 70 11.33 36.40 -1.98
CA VAL A 70 12.77 36.26 -1.66
C VAL A 70 13.10 36.99 -0.37
N TRP A 71 13.55 36.23 0.63
CA TRP A 71 13.95 36.79 1.92
C TRP A 71 15.43 37.19 1.86
N ASN A 72 15.72 38.44 2.22
CA ASN A 72 17.06 38.99 2.27
C ASN A 72 17.39 39.46 3.68
N TYR A 73 18.51 38.99 4.24
CA TYR A 73 19.07 39.50 5.49
C TYR A 73 20.58 39.61 5.40
N GLY A 74 21.09 40.84 5.44
CA GLY A 74 22.50 41.12 5.17
C GLY A 74 22.90 40.65 3.77
N SER A 75 23.92 39.78 3.69
CA SER A 75 24.38 39.15 2.44
C SER A 75 23.72 37.80 2.14
N ILE A 76 22.79 37.33 2.97
CA ILE A 76 22.09 36.06 2.79
C ILE A 76 20.81 36.33 2.00
N SER A 77 20.70 35.69 0.84
CA SER A 77 19.47 35.63 0.06
C SER A 77 19.01 34.18 0.00
N CYS A 78 17.79 33.92 0.48
CA CYS A 78 17.14 32.64 0.29
C CYS A 78 16.20 32.77 -0.92
N PRO A 79 16.57 32.23 -2.10
CA PRO A 79 15.72 32.33 -3.28
C PRO A 79 14.41 31.58 -3.04
N GLN A 80 13.35 32.05 -3.69
CA GLN A 80 12.10 31.30 -3.74
C GLN A 80 12.38 29.96 -4.43
N VAL A 81 11.95 28.86 -3.81
CA VAL A 81 12.00 27.55 -4.46
C VAL A 81 10.94 27.55 -5.56
N ALA A 82 11.38 27.50 -6.81
CA ALA A 82 10.47 27.35 -7.94
C ALA A 82 9.98 25.90 -8.00
N LEU A 83 8.66 25.70 -8.04
CA LEU A 83 8.09 24.40 -8.34
C LEU A 83 8.46 24.04 -9.77
N SER A 84 9.15 22.91 -9.96
CA SER A 84 9.37 22.37 -11.30
C SER A 84 8.06 21.75 -11.78
N ILE A 85 7.24 22.58 -12.44
CA ILE A 85 5.99 22.22 -13.10
C ILE A 85 6.20 21.64 -14.51
N GLN A 86 7.45 21.41 -14.90
CA GLN A 86 7.78 20.90 -16.23
C GLN A 86 7.22 19.49 -16.37
N ARG A 87 6.25 19.34 -17.28
CA ARG A 87 5.70 18.04 -17.68
C ARG A 87 6.35 17.60 -18.97
N TYR A 88 6.91 16.40 -18.99
CA TYR A 88 7.48 15.77 -20.17
C TYR A 88 6.43 14.89 -20.81
N LEU A 89 6.27 15.03 -22.13
CA LEU A 89 5.30 14.22 -22.87
C LEU A 89 5.82 12.80 -23.08
N HIS A 90 4.93 11.83 -22.92
CA HIS A 90 5.24 10.41 -23.09
C HIS A 90 3.96 9.63 -23.40
N ASP A 91 4.10 8.39 -23.88
CA ASP A 91 3.00 7.45 -24.01
C ASP A 91 3.20 6.25 -23.07
N ILE A 92 2.11 5.71 -22.55
CA ILE A 92 2.14 4.46 -21.78
C ILE A 92 1.41 3.38 -22.57
N ALA A 93 2.14 2.32 -22.91
CA ALA A 93 1.59 1.15 -23.59
C ALA A 93 1.19 0.07 -22.56
N TRP A 94 -0.07 0.10 -22.14
CA TRP A 94 -0.63 -0.91 -21.25
C TRP A 94 -0.62 -2.30 -21.89
N THR A 95 -0.31 -3.33 -21.10
CA THR A 95 -0.46 -4.70 -21.60
C THR A 95 -1.94 -4.97 -21.92
N LYS A 96 -2.19 -5.45 -23.14
CA LYS A 96 -3.52 -5.78 -23.64
C LYS A 96 -3.94 -7.18 -23.19
N LYS A 97 -5.25 -7.44 -23.26
CA LYS A 97 -5.86 -8.76 -23.01
C LYS A 97 -5.08 -9.88 -23.70
N SER A 98 -4.78 -10.93 -22.93
CA SER A 98 -4.04 -12.11 -23.37
C SER A 98 -4.68 -13.38 -22.83
N THR A 99 -4.60 -14.47 -23.60
CA THR A 99 -4.98 -15.83 -23.14
C THR A 99 -3.78 -16.63 -22.62
N ASN A 100 -2.58 -16.04 -22.66
CA ASN A 100 -1.38 -16.64 -22.11
C ASN A 100 -1.23 -16.27 -20.63
N TYR A 101 -0.49 -17.08 -19.88
CA TYR A 101 -0.07 -16.73 -18.52
C TYR A 101 0.76 -15.45 -18.54
N VAL A 102 0.54 -14.60 -17.53
CA VAL A 102 1.31 -13.37 -17.36
C VAL A 102 2.78 -13.68 -17.16
N ASN A 103 3.62 -12.97 -17.91
CA ASN A 103 5.05 -12.89 -17.65
C ASN A 103 5.36 -11.50 -17.07
N TRP A 104 5.55 -11.44 -15.76
CA TRP A 104 5.77 -10.19 -15.01
C TRP A 104 6.99 -9.39 -15.49
N THR A 105 7.98 -10.00 -16.15
CA THR A 105 9.11 -9.24 -16.72
C THR A 105 8.74 -8.35 -17.90
N THR A 106 7.62 -8.63 -18.55
CA THR A 106 7.13 -7.89 -19.73
C THR A 106 5.75 -7.28 -19.52
N TYR A 107 5.04 -7.71 -18.48
CA TYR A 107 3.72 -7.22 -18.15
C TYR A 107 3.79 -5.81 -17.56
N LYS A 108 2.87 -4.96 -18.01
CA LYS A 108 2.77 -3.55 -17.62
C LYS A 108 1.41 -3.32 -16.99
N ALA A 109 1.40 -3.36 -15.66
CA ALA A 109 0.21 -3.32 -14.83
C ALA A 109 -0.28 -1.88 -14.56
N ASN A 110 -1.51 -1.60 -14.95
CA ASN A 110 -2.30 -0.47 -14.44
C ASN A 110 -3.34 -1.05 -13.49
N GLY A 111 -3.11 -0.94 -12.19
CA GLY A 111 -3.89 -1.65 -11.21
C GLY A 111 -4.56 -0.79 -10.16
N VAL A 112 -5.46 -1.44 -9.44
CA VAL A 112 -6.07 -0.92 -8.22
C VAL A 112 -6.23 -2.06 -7.21
N ASN A 113 -6.21 -1.72 -5.92
CA ASN A 113 -6.53 -2.63 -4.84
C ASN A 113 -8.03 -2.64 -4.54
N PHE A 114 -8.55 -3.76 -4.05
CA PHE A 114 -9.90 -3.91 -3.49
C PHE A 114 -9.83 -4.11 -1.98
N GLY A 115 -9.12 -3.22 -1.30
CA GLY A 115 -9.06 -3.17 0.16
C GLY A 115 -10.41 -2.80 0.80
N ALA A 116 -10.56 -3.10 2.09
CA ALA A 116 -11.81 -2.95 2.85
C ALA A 116 -13.02 -3.71 2.25
N TRP A 117 -12.75 -4.71 1.40
CA TRP A 117 -13.77 -5.59 0.80
C TRP A 117 -13.83 -6.94 1.51
N LEU A 118 -12.85 -7.82 1.29
CA LEU A 118 -12.79 -9.19 1.86
C LEU A 118 -11.85 -9.30 3.07
N GLU A 119 -11.25 -8.18 3.45
CA GLU A 119 -10.65 -7.86 4.74
C GLU A 119 -11.19 -6.48 5.13
N GLN A 120 -11.32 -6.19 6.43
CA GLN A 120 -11.86 -4.92 6.90
C GLN A 120 -10.82 -4.10 7.66
N GLU A 121 -10.77 -2.82 7.33
CA GLU A 121 -10.01 -1.80 8.05
C GLU A 121 -10.94 -0.62 8.39
N GLN A 122 -10.90 -0.16 9.64
CA GLN A 122 -11.81 0.86 10.17
C GLN A 122 -11.77 2.18 9.39
N ASN A 123 -10.57 2.61 9.00
CA ASN A 123 -10.34 3.92 8.42
C ASN A 123 -10.96 4.10 7.03
N TYR A 124 -11.47 3.07 6.35
CA TYR A 124 -12.06 3.19 5.00
C TYR A 124 -13.50 3.60 5.00
N ASP A 125 -14.25 3.13 6.00
CA ASP A 125 -15.66 3.41 6.18
C ASP A 125 -15.95 3.54 7.69
N PRO A 126 -15.49 4.65 8.32
CA PRO A 126 -15.63 4.83 9.76
C PRO A 126 -17.09 4.86 10.20
N ASP A 127 -18.00 5.37 9.36
CA ASP A 127 -19.43 5.43 9.66
C ASP A 127 -20.04 4.02 9.75
N TRP A 128 -19.73 3.15 8.77
CA TRP A 128 -20.13 1.74 8.84
C TRP A 128 -19.51 1.05 10.06
N TRP A 129 -18.21 1.24 10.29
CA TRP A 129 -17.52 0.62 11.43
C TRP A 129 -18.15 1.00 12.77
N ASN A 130 -18.35 2.31 12.98
CA ASN A 130 -18.90 2.86 14.21
C ASN A 130 -20.37 2.49 14.44
N ALA A 131 -21.12 2.17 13.38
CA ALA A 131 -22.50 1.69 13.51
C ALA A 131 -22.59 0.26 14.07
N TYR A 132 -21.52 -0.53 13.99
CA TYR A 132 -21.51 -1.94 14.41
C TYR A 132 -20.58 -2.22 15.59
N ALA A 133 -19.35 -1.72 15.58
CA ALA A 133 -18.36 -1.97 16.63
C ALA A 133 -17.38 -0.76 16.77
N PRO A 134 -17.82 0.37 17.32
CA PRO A 134 -17.00 1.60 17.40
C PRO A 134 -15.73 1.45 18.25
N ASP A 135 -15.72 0.52 19.20
CA ASP A 135 -14.58 0.27 20.09
C ASP A 135 -13.63 -0.82 19.56
N ALA A 136 -13.97 -1.49 18.46
CA ALA A 136 -13.09 -2.45 17.82
C ALA A 136 -11.98 -1.73 17.05
N ILE A 137 -10.74 -2.18 17.21
CA ILE A 137 -9.56 -1.62 16.55
C ILE A 137 -9.25 -2.31 15.21
N ASP A 138 -9.70 -3.56 15.03
CA ASP A 138 -9.44 -4.40 13.86
C ASP A 138 -10.62 -5.35 13.55
N GLU A 139 -10.56 -6.06 12.42
CA GLU A 139 -11.62 -7.00 12.01
C GLU A 139 -11.82 -8.14 13.03
N TRP A 140 -10.75 -8.53 13.72
CA TRP A 140 -10.81 -9.54 14.77
C TRP A 140 -11.71 -9.10 15.92
N GLY A 141 -11.44 -7.93 16.49
CA GLY A 141 -12.25 -7.32 17.54
C GLY A 141 -13.66 -6.96 17.05
N PHE A 142 -13.80 -6.57 15.79
CA PHE A 142 -15.09 -6.33 15.15
C PHE A 142 -15.94 -7.61 15.20
N CYS A 143 -15.45 -8.72 14.65
CA CYS A 143 -16.21 -9.96 14.69
C CYS A 143 -16.40 -10.54 16.09
N GLU A 144 -15.43 -10.38 16.99
CA GLU A 144 -15.59 -10.78 18.39
C GLU A 144 -16.73 -10.01 19.07
N THR A 145 -16.82 -8.69 18.83
CA THR A 145 -17.87 -7.83 19.37
C THR A 145 -19.26 -8.20 18.84
N LEU A 146 -19.37 -8.50 17.54
CA LEU A 146 -20.65 -8.85 16.93
C LEU A 146 -21.11 -10.29 17.21
N GLY A 147 -20.20 -11.21 17.52
CA GLY A 147 -20.49 -12.64 17.65
C GLY A 147 -21.19 -13.19 16.40
N ASP A 148 -22.34 -13.86 16.59
CA ASP A 148 -23.13 -14.46 15.50
C ASP A 148 -23.61 -13.45 14.45
N ARG A 149 -23.62 -12.14 14.78
CA ARG A 149 -23.96 -11.09 13.82
C ARG A 149 -22.83 -10.74 12.85
N CYS A 150 -21.57 -11.14 13.10
CA CYS A 150 -20.47 -10.74 12.23
C CYS A 150 -20.68 -11.23 10.80
N GLY A 151 -21.03 -12.52 10.63
CA GLY A 151 -21.27 -13.11 9.32
C GLY A 151 -22.35 -12.38 8.51
N PRO A 152 -23.59 -12.25 9.01
CA PRO A 152 -24.64 -11.51 8.30
C PRO A 152 -24.25 -10.07 7.92
N VAL A 153 -23.54 -9.35 8.79
CA VAL A 153 -23.10 -7.97 8.52
C VAL A 153 -22.04 -7.93 7.41
N LEU A 154 -21.05 -8.82 7.48
CA LEU A 154 -19.98 -8.89 6.47
C LEU A 154 -20.50 -9.40 5.12
N GLU A 155 -21.42 -10.37 5.08
CA GLU A 155 -22.02 -10.87 3.84
C GLU A 155 -22.75 -9.77 3.06
N VAL A 156 -23.49 -8.89 3.75
CA VAL A 156 -24.11 -7.71 3.13
C VAL A 156 -23.04 -6.80 2.52
N ARG A 157 -21.96 -6.53 3.27
CA ARG A 157 -20.86 -5.70 2.79
C ARG A 157 -20.14 -6.33 1.60
N TYR A 158 -19.83 -7.62 1.63
CA TYR A 158 -19.19 -8.34 0.54
C TYR A 158 -20.01 -8.28 -0.75
N ALA A 159 -21.34 -8.35 -0.63
CA ALA A 159 -22.25 -8.31 -1.77
C ALA A 159 -22.41 -6.93 -2.40
N SER A 160 -22.19 -5.83 -1.65
CA SER A 160 -22.48 -4.47 -2.10
C SER A 160 -21.26 -3.56 -2.25
N TRP A 161 -20.14 -3.86 -1.59
CA TRP A 161 -18.97 -2.99 -1.58
C TRP A 161 -18.28 -2.94 -2.94
N ILE A 162 -18.06 -4.09 -3.58
CA ILE A 162 -17.53 -4.21 -4.95
C ILE A 162 -18.53 -4.97 -5.81
N THR A 163 -18.83 -4.41 -6.98
CA THR A 163 -19.81 -4.89 -7.94
C THR A 163 -19.21 -4.93 -9.35
N THR A 164 -19.92 -5.53 -10.29
CA THR A 164 -19.50 -5.53 -11.70
C THR A 164 -19.50 -4.13 -12.33
N ALA A 165 -20.27 -3.18 -11.79
CA ALA A 165 -20.27 -1.79 -12.25
C ALA A 165 -18.94 -1.09 -11.93
N ASP A 166 -18.35 -1.42 -10.78
CA ASP A 166 -17.02 -0.92 -10.41
C ASP A 166 -15.96 -1.44 -11.40
N ILE A 167 -16.04 -2.72 -11.79
CA ILE A 167 -15.17 -3.31 -12.82
C ILE A 167 -15.33 -2.61 -14.18
N ASP A 168 -16.56 -2.30 -14.57
CA ASP A 168 -16.83 -1.58 -15.81
C ASP A 168 -16.21 -0.16 -15.78
N LYS A 169 -16.27 0.54 -14.64
CA LYS A 169 -15.65 1.86 -14.43
C LYS A 169 -14.12 1.79 -14.48
N LEU A 170 -13.52 0.77 -13.86
CA LEU A 170 -12.08 0.52 -13.90
C LEU A 170 -11.59 0.28 -15.33
N ALA A 171 -12.29 -0.58 -16.09
CA ALA A 171 -11.95 -0.87 -17.48
C ALA A 171 -11.97 0.39 -18.37
N ALA A 172 -12.91 1.31 -18.14
CA ALA A 172 -13.01 2.57 -18.87
C ALA A 172 -11.79 3.50 -18.66
N GLN A 173 -11.02 3.28 -17.60
CA GLN A 173 -9.79 4.03 -17.28
C GLN A 173 -8.51 3.21 -17.59
N ASN A 174 -8.60 2.18 -18.43
CA ASN A 174 -7.48 1.31 -18.80
C ASN A 174 -6.87 0.52 -17.62
N ILE A 175 -7.62 0.29 -16.54
CA ILE A 175 -7.18 -0.65 -15.50
C ILE A 175 -7.17 -2.06 -16.09
N ASN A 176 -6.05 -2.76 -15.91
CA ASN A 176 -5.84 -4.13 -16.40
C ASN A 176 -5.46 -5.11 -15.28
N THR A 177 -5.29 -4.64 -14.03
CA THR A 177 -4.85 -5.47 -12.92
C THR A 177 -5.66 -5.18 -11.66
N LEU A 178 -6.13 -6.22 -10.98
CA LEU A 178 -6.87 -6.11 -9.72
C LEU A 178 -6.06 -6.82 -8.63
N ARG A 179 -5.67 -6.12 -7.57
CA ARG A 179 -5.08 -6.74 -6.37
C ARG A 179 -6.17 -6.84 -5.32
N ILE A 180 -6.46 -8.06 -4.86
CA ILE A 180 -7.61 -8.33 -4.00
C ILE A 180 -7.10 -8.94 -2.69
N PRO A 181 -6.97 -8.13 -1.63
CA PRO A 181 -6.70 -8.60 -0.28
C PRO A 181 -7.80 -9.52 0.23
N THR A 182 -7.40 -10.60 0.91
CA THR A 182 -8.27 -11.57 1.57
C THR A 182 -7.65 -11.97 2.90
N THR A 183 -8.46 -12.14 3.93
CA THR A 183 -7.99 -12.78 5.17
C THR A 183 -7.77 -14.29 4.95
N TYR A 184 -6.95 -14.95 5.78
CA TYR A 184 -6.87 -16.42 5.75
C TYR A 184 -8.22 -17.09 6.02
N ALA A 185 -9.13 -16.42 6.73
CA ALA A 185 -10.44 -16.94 7.08
C ALA A 185 -11.35 -17.08 5.85
N ALA A 186 -11.07 -16.41 4.74
CA ALA A 186 -11.73 -16.70 3.46
C ALA A 186 -11.41 -18.12 2.94
N TRP A 187 -10.29 -18.71 3.33
CA TRP A 187 -9.72 -19.92 2.73
C TRP A 187 -9.82 -21.15 3.63
N ILE A 188 -9.69 -20.95 4.95
CA ILE A 188 -9.64 -22.03 5.94
C ILE A 188 -10.40 -21.64 7.21
N LYS A 189 -10.81 -22.65 7.98
CA LYS A 189 -11.25 -22.48 9.37
C LYS A 189 -10.08 -22.71 10.30
N PHE A 190 -9.59 -21.65 10.95
CA PHE A 190 -8.51 -21.73 11.92
C PHE A 190 -9.09 -21.78 13.35
N PRO A 191 -8.75 -22.79 14.18
CA PRO A 191 -9.28 -22.90 15.54
C PRO A 191 -8.99 -21.65 16.38
N GLY A 192 -10.03 -21.10 17.00
CA GLY A 192 -9.93 -19.91 17.86
C GLY A 192 -9.91 -18.57 17.11
N SER A 193 -9.87 -18.57 15.77
CA SER A 193 -10.00 -17.34 14.98
C SER A 193 -11.33 -16.65 15.24
N LYS A 194 -11.30 -15.32 15.38
CA LYS A 194 -12.52 -14.49 15.41
C LYS A 194 -12.92 -13.97 14.03
N LEU A 195 -12.01 -14.04 13.06
CA LEU A 195 -12.31 -13.64 11.69
C LEU A 195 -13.41 -14.53 11.10
N TYR A 196 -14.31 -13.92 10.35
CA TYR A 196 -15.44 -14.63 9.78
C TYR A 196 -15.01 -15.54 8.61
N HIS A 197 -15.41 -16.80 8.64
CA HIS A 197 -15.27 -17.75 7.54
C HIS A 197 -16.63 -18.02 6.89
N GLY A 198 -16.83 -17.50 5.67
CA GLY A 198 -18.10 -17.53 4.96
C GLY A 198 -17.96 -17.58 3.44
N ASN A 199 -18.76 -16.79 2.73
CA ASN A 199 -18.83 -16.84 1.26
C ASN A 199 -17.82 -15.94 0.55
N GLN A 200 -16.72 -15.49 1.19
CA GLN A 200 -15.74 -14.60 0.56
C GLN A 200 -15.26 -15.12 -0.80
N GLN A 201 -15.00 -16.42 -0.92
CA GLN A 201 -14.58 -17.05 -2.18
C GLN A 201 -15.65 -16.93 -3.28
N THR A 202 -16.93 -16.97 -2.94
CA THR A 202 -18.03 -16.80 -3.91
C THR A 202 -18.04 -15.39 -4.48
N TYR A 203 -17.95 -14.37 -3.63
CA TYR A 203 -17.88 -12.97 -4.08
C TYR A 203 -16.62 -12.70 -4.90
N LEU A 204 -15.46 -13.19 -4.43
CA LEU A 204 -14.20 -13.11 -5.16
C LEU A 204 -14.31 -13.74 -6.56
N ARG A 205 -14.87 -14.97 -6.65
CA ARG A 205 -15.03 -15.68 -7.93
C ARG A 205 -15.88 -14.90 -8.92
N ASN A 206 -17.00 -14.36 -8.46
CA ASN A 206 -17.93 -13.62 -9.33
C ASN A 206 -17.26 -12.38 -9.93
N ILE A 207 -16.58 -11.58 -9.11
CA ILE A 207 -15.89 -10.37 -9.55
C ILE A 207 -14.66 -10.69 -10.39
N ALA A 208 -13.80 -11.60 -9.95
CA ALA A 208 -12.58 -11.98 -10.66
C ALA A 208 -12.88 -12.56 -12.05
N LEU A 209 -13.84 -13.49 -12.15
CA LEU A 209 -14.20 -14.08 -13.44
C LEU A 209 -14.84 -13.06 -14.37
N TYR A 210 -15.68 -12.16 -13.86
CA TYR A 210 -16.24 -11.09 -14.68
C TYR A 210 -15.13 -10.19 -15.26
N ALA A 211 -14.18 -9.75 -14.43
CA ALA A 211 -13.05 -8.93 -14.85
C ALA A 211 -12.14 -9.63 -15.88
N ILE A 212 -11.79 -10.89 -15.63
CA ILE A 212 -10.95 -11.70 -16.53
C ILE A 212 -11.67 -11.96 -17.86
N GLN A 213 -12.93 -12.40 -17.82
CA GLN A 213 -13.63 -12.83 -19.05
C GLN A 213 -14.02 -11.63 -19.92
N LYS A 214 -14.61 -10.59 -19.32
CA LYS A 214 -15.09 -9.41 -20.05
C LYS A 214 -13.91 -8.56 -20.53
N TYR A 215 -13.02 -8.18 -19.62
CA TYR A 215 -11.99 -7.17 -19.90
C TYR A 215 -10.58 -7.74 -20.06
N GLY A 216 -10.34 -9.00 -19.68
CA GLY A 216 -9.00 -9.57 -19.71
C GLY A 216 -8.08 -9.02 -18.63
N MET A 217 -8.66 -8.53 -17.52
CA MET A 217 -7.88 -8.08 -16.38
C MET A 217 -7.15 -9.27 -15.73
N HIS A 218 -5.99 -9.00 -15.14
CA HIS A 218 -5.24 -9.96 -14.32
C HIS A 218 -5.55 -9.76 -12.84
N VAL A 219 -5.73 -10.84 -12.09
CA VAL A 219 -6.11 -10.79 -10.67
C VAL A 219 -4.98 -11.31 -9.79
N ILE A 220 -4.55 -10.51 -8.81
CA ILE A 220 -3.65 -10.92 -7.75
C ILE A 220 -4.50 -11.25 -6.53
N ILE A 221 -4.51 -12.52 -6.11
CA ILE A 221 -5.15 -12.94 -4.86
C ILE A 221 -4.13 -12.71 -3.74
N GLY A 222 -4.38 -11.72 -2.89
CA GLY A 222 -3.54 -11.40 -1.74
C GLY A 222 -4.03 -12.12 -0.49
N LEU A 223 -3.21 -13.01 0.05
CA LEU A 223 -3.40 -13.58 1.38
C LEU A 223 -2.81 -12.60 2.39
N HIS A 224 -3.64 -11.65 2.81
CA HIS A 224 -3.24 -10.43 3.49
C HIS A 224 -2.94 -10.68 4.98
N SER A 225 -3.66 -11.61 5.59
CA SER A 225 -3.38 -12.13 6.94
C SER A 225 -3.02 -13.62 6.90
N LEU A 226 -2.20 -14.06 7.86
CA LEU A 226 -1.91 -15.48 8.11
C LEU A 226 -2.23 -15.86 9.56
N PRO A 227 -2.56 -17.13 9.84
CA PRO A 227 -2.84 -17.61 11.19
C PRO A 227 -1.73 -17.22 12.18
N GLY A 228 -2.10 -16.57 13.28
CA GLY A 228 -1.18 -16.09 14.31
C GLY A 228 -0.63 -14.68 14.11
N GLY A 229 -0.87 -14.02 12.96
CA GLY A 229 -0.48 -12.63 12.73
C GLY A 229 0.96 -12.45 12.26
N VAL A 230 1.13 -11.73 11.15
CA VAL A 230 2.44 -11.56 10.47
C VAL A 230 3.15 -10.25 10.78
N ASN A 231 2.49 -9.29 11.43
CA ASN A 231 3.06 -7.94 11.64
C ASN A 231 2.53 -7.20 12.86
N SER A 232 1.76 -7.85 13.74
CA SER A 232 1.13 -7.24 14.92
C SER A 232 0.11 -6.12 14.63
N LEU A 233 -0.33 -5.97 13.38
CA LEU A 233 -1.38 -5.05 12.96
C LEU A 233 -2.69 -5.81 12.68
N GLY A 234 -3.80 -5.07 12.65
CA GLY A 234 -5.10 -5.62 12.24
C GLY A 234 -5.05 -6.35 10.89
N ILE A 235 -4.32 -5.80 9.91
CA ILE A 235 -4.15 -6.39 8.57
C ILE A 235 -3.40 -7.73 8.58
N GLY A 236 -2.53 -7.97 9.56
CA GLY A 236 -1.75 -9.20 9.65
C GLY A 236 -2.52 -10.36 10.26
N GLU A 237 -3.50 -10.06 11.12
CA GLU A 237 -4.57 -10.93 11.64
C GLU A 237 -5.41 -10.16 12.67
N ALA A 238 -4.71 -9.57 13.65
CA ALA A 238 -5.24 -8.76 14.74
C ALA A 238 -4.08 -7.99 15.39
N PHE A 239 -4.38 -6.85 15.99
CA PHE A 239 -3.42 -6.02 16.69
C PHE A 239 -2.74 -6.81 17.82
N GLY A 240 -1.41 -6.74 17.87
CA GLY A 240 -0.59 -7.47 18.84
C GLY A 240 -0.35 -8.96 18.52
N HIS A 241 -0.98 -9.51 17.48
CA HIS A 241 -0.73 -10.90 17.07
C HIS A 241 0.57 -11.03 16.25
N SER A 242 1.49 -11.85 16.76
CA SER A 242 2.82 -12.12 16.16
C SER A 242 3.20 -13.61 16.20
N GLY A 243 2.25 -14.49 16.52
CA GLY A 243 2.43 -15.92 16.69
C GLY A 243 2.63 -16.71 15.39
N TRP A 244 2.58 -16.09 14.21
CA TRP A 244 2.87 -16.78 12.94
C TRP A 244 4.32 -17.28 12.85
N TYR A 245 5.25 -16.48 13.37
CA TYR A 245 6.68 -16.75 13.31
C TYR A 245 7.08 -17.94 14.19
N GLN A 246 7.93 -18.81 13.64
CA GLN A 246 8.48 -20.00 14.32
C GLN A 246 7.42 -20.96 14.89
N ASN A 247 6.20 -20.94 14.35
CA ASN A 247 5.11 -21.80 14.76
C ASN A 247 4.70 -22.76 13.64
N ALA A 248 5.02 -24.04 13.80
CA ALA A 248 4.75 -25.06 12.79
C ALA A 248 3.26 -25.27 12.50
N THR A 249 2.39 -25.11 13.50
CA THR A 249 0.94 -25.22 13.33
C THR A 249 0.41 -24.08 12.46
N ASN A 250 0.82 -22.85 12.74
CA ASN A 250 0.41 -21.68 11.96
C ASN A 250 0.97 -21.73 10.53
N LEU A 251 2.18 -22.25 10.35
CA LEU A 251 2.77 -22.50 9.04
C LEU A 251 1.96 -23.54 8.24
N ASP A 252 1.53 -24.63 8.88
CA ASP A 252 0.71 -25.65 8.22
C ASP A 252 -0.66 -25.10 7.78
N TYR A 253 -1.34 -24.34 8.63
CA TYR A 253 -2.59 -23.68 8.23
C TYR A 253 -2.38 -22.63 7.13
N SER A 254 -1.27 -21.88 7.16
CA SER A 254 -0.90 -20.98 6.07
C SER A 254 -0.78 -21.73 4.74
N PHE A 255 -0.18 -22.92 4.76
CA PHE A 255 -0.12 -23.78 3.59
C PHE A 255 -1.47 -24.33 3.14
N GLN A 256 -2.36 -24.70 4.07
CA GLN A 256 -3.72 -25.11 3.72
C GLN A 256 -4.50 -23.98 3.02
N ALA A 257 -4.32 -22.72 3.45
CA ALA A 257 -4.90 -21.56 2.77
C ALA A 257 -4.35 -21.42 1.34
N ILE A 258 -3.05 -21.62 1.14
CA ILE A 258 -2.42 -21.62 -0.20
C ILE A 258 -2.96 -22.75 -1.08
N ASP A 259 -3.14 -23.96 -0.54
CA ASP A 259 -3.70 -25.10 -1.28
C ASP A 259 -5.16 -24.83 -1.69
N ALA A 260 -5.93 -24.11 -0.85
CA ALA A 260 -7.28 -23.64 -1.18
C ALA A 260 -7.28 -22.57 -2.30
N ILE A 261 -6.36 -21.59 -2.25
CA ILE A 261 -6.17 -20.58 -3.31
C ILE A 261 -5.80 -21.26 -4.64
N LEU A 262 -4.88 -22.21 -4.62
CA LEU A 262 -4.49 -22.97 -5.81
C LEU A 262 -5.66 -23.75 -6.40
N SER A 263 -6.47 -24.38 -5.55
CA SER A 263 -7.69 -25.08 -5.97
C SER A 263 -8.71 -24.12 -6.57
N PHE A 264 -8.87 -22.93 -5.98
CA PHE A 264 -9.72 -21.87 -6.49
C PHE A 264 -9.29 -21.42 -7.90
N ILE A 265 -8.00 -21.13 -8.08
CA ILE A 265 -7.44 -20.69 -9.36
C ILE A 265 -7.58 -21.79 -10.42
N GLN A 266 -7.22 -23.03 -10.08
CA GLN A 266 -7.22 -24.13 -11.04
C GLN A 266 -8.64 -24.52 -11.48
N SER A 267 -9.63 -24.39 -10.59
CA SER A 267 -11.05 -24.60 -10.88
C SER A 267 -11.76 -23.39 -11.49
N SER A 268 -11.07 -22.29 -11.75
CA SER A 268 -11.65 -21.07 -12.32
C SER A 268 -12.01 -21.20 -13.81
N GLY A 269 -11.41 -22.17 -14.51
CA GLY A 269 -11.43 -22.25 -15.98
C GLY A 269 -10.57 -21.18 -16.68
N GLN A 270 -9.96 -20.27 -15.92
CA GLN A 270 -9.07 -19.20 -16.40
C GLN A 270 -7.82 -19.06 -15.51
N PRO A 271 -7.08 -20.15 -15.20
CA PRO A 271 -5.95 -20.11 -14.26
C PRO A 271 -4.84 -19.14 -14.67
N GLN A 272 -4.73 -18.81 -15.95
CA GLN A 272 -3.77 -17.85 -16.47
C GLN A 272 -4.05 -16.39 -16.07
N GLY A 273 -5.26 -16.09 -15.61
CA GLY A 273 -5.67 -14.74 -15.17
C GLY A 273 -5.33 -14.44 -13.71
N PHE A 274 -4.50 -15.27 -13.06
CA PHE A 274 -4.22 -15.16 -11.63
C PHE A 274 -2.73 -15.14 -11.27
N THR A 275 -2.41 -14.41 -10.21
CA THR A 275 -1.14 -14.46 -9.44
C THR A 275 -1.47 -14.63 -7.96
N ILE A 276 -0.61 -15.33 -7.21
CA ILE A 276 -0.77 -15.53 -5.76
C ILE A 276 0.23 -14.62 -5.03
N ALA A 277 -0.26 -13.72 -4.19
CA ALA A 277 0.53 -12.99 -3.20
C ALA A 277 0.31 -13.66 -1.83
N PRO A 278 1.23 -14.51 -1.33
CA PRO A 278 0.96 -15.43 -0.23
C PRO A 278 1.14 -14.81 1.17
N ILE A 279 1.67 -13.58 1.25
CA ILE A 279 1.92 -12.85 2.49
C ILE A 279 1.95 -11.35 2.19
N ASN A 280 1.56 -10.52 3.16
CA ASN A 280 1.54 -9.07 3.06
C ASN A 280 2.27 -8.43 4.24
N GLU A 281 3.19 -7.50 3.96
CA GLU A 281 3.84 -6.61 4.93
C GLU A 281 4.32 -7.30 6.22
N ALA A 282 5.02 -8.42 6.07
CA ALA A 282 5.42 -9.23 7.21
C ALA A 282 6.53 -8.53 8.03
N SER A 283 6.39 -8.55 9.35
CA SER A 283 7.33 -7.98 10.30
C SER A 283 7.31 -8.74 11.63
N ASP A 284 8.46 -9.29 12.04
CA ASP A 284 8.63 -9.89 13.37
C ASP A 284 9.20 -8.89 14.40
N ASN A 285 9.36 -7.63 14.00
CA ASN A 285 9.76 -6.53 14.87
C ASN A 285 8.87 -5.30 14.67
N PHE A 286 7.78 -5.24 15.42
CA PHE A 286 6.78 -4.17 15.32
C PHE A 286 7.38 -2.75 15.44
N SER A 287 8.35 -2.54 16.33
CA SER A 287 9.00 -1.22 16.50
C SER A 287 9.77 -0.74 15.27
N GLY A 288 10.14 -1.67 14.38
CA GLY A 288 10.81 -1.39 13.12
C GLY A 288 9.91 -1.57 11.91
N PHE A 289 8.60 -1.77 12.09
CA PHE A 289 7.66 -1.96 10.99
C PHE A 289 7.80 -0.87 9.93
N ALA A 290 7.62 -1.23 8.66
CA ALA A 290 7.85 -0.34 7.51
C ALA A 290 9.29 0.21 7.41
N THR A 291 10.28 -0.45 8.00
CA THR A 291 11.70 -0.11 7.85
C THR A 291 12.54 -1.37 7.72
N ALA A 292 13.82 -1.21 7.37
CA ALA A 292 14.77 -2.33 7.34
C ALA A 292 14.94 -3.04 8.70
N SER A 293 14.57 -2.39 9.81
CA SER A 293 14.61 -2.99 11.15
C SER A 293 13.38 -3.84 11.46
N GLY A 294 12.35 -3.83 10.60
CA GLY A 294 11.09 -4.52 10.82
C GLY A 294 11.17 -6.04 10.67
N LEU A 295 12.28 -6.55 10.12
CA LEU A 295 12.48 -7.97 9.92
C LEU A 295 13.84 -8.43 10.47
N THR A 296 13.82 -9.38 11.40
CA THR A 296 15.04 -10.02 11.90
C THR A 296 15.53 -11.09 10.93
N ALA A 297 16.75 -11.60 11.15
CA ALA A 297 17.27 -12.74 10.39
C ALA A 297 16.39 -14.00 10.57
N ASN A 298 15.80 -14.21 11.76
CA ASN A 298 14.91 -15.33 12.02
C ASN A 298 13.59 -15.17 11.28
N GLY A 299 13.00 -13.97 11.29
CA GLY A 299 11.82 -13.64 10.49
C GLY A 299 12.08 -13.84 9.00
N THR A 300 13.22 -13.37 8.50
CA THR A 300 13.66 -13.56 7.11
C THR A 300 13.75 -15.05 6.75
N ASN A 301 14.40 -15.87 7.58
CA ASN A 301 14.53 -17.31 7.36
C ASN A 301 13.17 -18.03 7.39
N TRP A 302 12.26 -17.59 8.26
CA TRP A 302 10.91 -18.15 8.36
C TRP A 302 10.06 -17.82 7.14
N ILE A 303 10.11 -16.58 6.64
CA ILE A 303 9.47 -16.19 5.39
C ILE A 303 10.03 -17.01 4.23
N ASN A 304 11.36 -17.15 4.11
CA ASN A 304 11.95 -18.01 3.08
C ASN A 304 11.48 -19.47 3.18
N THR A 305 11.30 -20.01 4.40
CA THR A 305 10.74 -21.35 4.60
C THR A 305 9.32 -21.44 4.05
N TYR A 306 8.47 -20.47 4.38
CA TYR A 306 7.11 -20.39 3.89
C TYR A 306 7.06 -20.24 2.36
N ILE A 307 7.75 -19.25 1.79
CA ILE A 307 7.73 -18.97 0.34
C ILE A 307 8.25 -20.14 -0.48
N ASN A 308 9.32 -20.83 -0.06
CA ASN A 308 9.78 -22.06 -0.72
C ASN A 308 8.73 -23.18 -0.66
N GLY A 309 8.00 -23.28 0.46
CA GLY A 309 6.86 -24.19 0.59
C GLY A 309 5.68 -23.84 -0.32
N VAL A 310 5.42 -22.55 -0.56
CA VAL A 310 4.41 -22.08 -1.52
C VAL A 310 4.85 -22.37 -2.95
N LEU A 311 6.10 -22.05 -3.34
CA LEU A 311 6.66 -22.38 -4.65
C LEU A 311 6.56 -23.88 -4.95
N THR A 312 6.84 -24.73 -3.95
CA THR A 312 6.71 -26.19 -4.06
C THR A 312 5.27 -26.62 -4.35
N ARG A 313 4.28 -25.99 -3.70
CA ARG A 313 2.85 -26.26 -3.92
C ARG A 313 2.37 -25.79 -5.28
N ILE A 314 2.75 -24.57 -5.68
CA ILE A 314 2.50 -24.04 -7.02
C ILE A 314 3.09 -25.00 -8.08
N ALA A 315 4.33 -25.45 -7.90
CA ALA A 315 4.96 -26.36 -8.86
C ALA A 315 4.25 -27.70 -9.01
N LYS A 316 3.66 -28.23 -7.93
CA LYS A 316 2.85 -29.46 -7.95
C LYS A 316 1.51 -29.30 -8.68
N VAL A 317 0.89 -28.13 -8.58
CA VAL A 317 -0.43 -27.86 -9.19
C VAL A 317 -0.26 -27.30 -10.61
N ASN A 318 0.43 -26.17 -10.75
CA ASN A 318 0.63 -25.47 -12.01
C ASN A 318 1.75 -24.41 -11.91
N LYS A 319 2.96 -24.78 -12.32
CA LYS A 319 4.16 -23.90 -12.29
C LYS A 319 4.06 -22.60 -13.10
N LYS A 320 3.03 -22.44 -13.92
CA LYS A 320 2.81 -21.22 -14.72
C LYS A 320 2.13 -20.10 -13.92
N ILE A 321 1.53 -20.41 -12.76
CA ILE A 321 0.96 -19.42 -11.85
C ILE A 321 2.13 -18.68 -11.17
N PRO A 322 2.23 -17.34 -11.30
CA PRO A 322 3.28 -16.59 -10.62
C PRO A 322 3.05 -16.48 -9.11
N LEU A 323 4.14 -16.49 -8.34
CA LEU A 323 4.17 -16.08 -6.94
C LEU A 323 4.60 -14.61 -6.87
N MET A 324 3.89 -13.81 -6.07
CA MET A 324 4.22 -12.42 -5.78
C MET A 324 4.67 -12.30 -4.32
N LEU A 325 5.95 -12.03 -4.08
CA LEU A 325 6.51 -11.89 -2.73
C LEU A 325 6.51 -10.42 -2.33
N GLN A 326 5.70 -10.06 -1.33
CA GLN A 326 5.77 -8.73 -0.72
C GLN A 326 7.11 -8.57 0.01
N ASP A 327 7.79 -7.45 -0.26
CA ASP A 327 9.21 -7.27 0.02
C ASP A 327 9.55 -6.93 1.48
N CYS A 328 8.55 -6.84 2.36
CA CYS A 328 8.70 -6.47 3.76
C CYS A 328 9.50 -5.16 3.95
N PHE A 329 9.40 -4.23 2.99
CA PHE A 329 10.10 -2.95 2.95
C PHE A 329 11.63 -3.06 2.81
N LEU A 330 12.13 -4.20 2.33
CA LEU A 330 13.56 -4.47 2.12
C LEU A 330 13.99 -4.38 0.64
N GLY A 331 13.03 -4.36 -0.28
CA GLY A 331 13.27 -4.27 -1.72
C GLY A 331 13.74 -5.57 -2.37
N GLU A 332 13.74 -5.58 -3.70
CA GLU A 332 14.05 -6.76 -4.51
C GLU A 332 15.47 -7.30 -4.26
N ALA A 333 16.47 -6.42 -4.17
CA ALA A 333 17.87 -6.82 -4.03
C ALA A 333 18.15 -7.57 -2.72
N PHE A 334 17.34 -7.34 -1.67
CA PHE A 334 17.44 -8.10 -0.42
C PHE A 334 16.97 -9.55 -0.61
N TRP A 335 15.86 -9.76 -1.32
CA TRP A 335 15.26 -11.07 -1.52
C TRP A 335 15.90 -11.87 -2.66
N SER A 336 16.49 -11.18 -3.64
CA SER A 336 17.09 -11.76 -4.85
C SER A 336 18.04 -12.94 -4.56
N PRO A 337 18.97 -12.90 -3.59
CA PRO A 337 19.89 -14.00 -3.32
C PRO A 337 19.25 -15.31 -2.83
N PHE A 338 18.03 -15.26 -2.28
CA PHE A 338 17.37 -16.44 -1.70
C PHE A 338 16.72 -17.36 -2.74
N TYR A 339 16.50 -16.88 -3.98
CA TYR A 339 15.78 -17.62 -5.01
C TYR A 339 16.61 -17.78 -6.27
N ALA A 340 16.44 -18.89 -7.00
CA ALA A 340 17.15 -19.09 -8.26
C ALA A 340 16.63 -18.15 -9.36
N ALA A 341 17.52 -17.66 -10.24
CA ALA A 341 17.11 -16.94 -11.44
C ALA A 341 16.16 -17.83 -12.28
N GLY A 342 15.09 -17.24 -12.84
CA GLY A 342 14.07 -17.96 -13.59
C GLY A 342 12.97 -18.61 -12.75
N THR A 343 13.01 -18.48 -11.41
CA THR A 343 11.83 -18.72 -10.57
C THR A 343 10.70 -17.80 -11.03
N ASN A 344 9.48 -18.31 -11.18
CA ASN A 344 8.30 -17.51 -11.58
C ASN A 344 7.81 -16.67 -10.40
N LEU A 345 8.63 -15.69 -10.03
CA LEU A 345 8.55 -14.82 -8.87
C LEU A 345 8.51 -13.37 -9.34
N VAL A 346 7.64 -12.57 -8.73
CA VAL A 346 7.63 -11.10 -8.83
C VAL A 346 7.71 -10.53 -7.42
N ILE A 347 8.47 -9.46 -7.24
CA ILE A 347 8.54 -8.75 -5.96
C ILE A 347 7.44 -7.68 -5.92
N ASP A 348 6.70 -7.63 -4.81
CA ASP A 348 5.70 -6.62 -4.52
C ASP A 348 6.27 -5.61 -3.52
N SER A 349 6.43 -4.36 -3.96
CA SER A 349 6.89 -3.25 -3.11
C SER A 349 5.74 -2.29 -2.83
N HIS A 350 5.62 -1.85 -1.59
CA HIS A 350 4.63 -0.84 -1.19
C HIS A 350 5.33 0.51 -0.99
N ILE A 351 4.84 1.56 -1.66
CA ILE A 351 5.46 2.89 -1.61
C ILE A 351 4.44 3.92 -1.18
N TYR A 352 4.70 4.52 -0.03
CA TYR A 352 3.84 5.52 0.58
C TYR A 352 4.62 6.77 0.98
N PHE A 353 4.03 7.94 0.73
CA PHE A 353 4.64 9.24 1.04
C PHE A 353 3.99 9.96 2.22
N PHE A 354 2.86 9.45 2.73
CA PHE A 354 2.08 10.09 3.77
C PHE A 354 2.70 10.02 5.17
N ALA A 355 3.73 9.20 5.36
CA ALA A 355 4.42 9.07 6.64
C ALA A 355 5.96 9.05 6.51
N ALA A 356 6.46 9.47 5.35
CA ALA A 356 7.87 9.72 5.13
C ALA A 356 8.20 11.16 5.54
N ALA A 357 9.13 11.31 6.49
CA ALA A 357 9.53 12.61 7.00
C ALA A 357 10.04 13.54 5.89
N GLY A 358 9.61 14.81 5.92
CA GLY A 358 10.06 15.83 4.98
C GLY A 358 9.48 15.72 3.56
N ILE A 359 8.45 14.90 3.34
CA ILE A 359 7.76 14.80 2.05
C ILE A 359 6.59 15.77 1.98
N TYR A 360 6.69 16.73 1.05
CA TYR A 360 5.68 17.74 0.78
C TYR A 360 5.09 17.54 -0.62
N SER A 361 3.77 17.71 -0.77
CA SER A 361 3.06 17.43 -2.04
C SER A 361 3.65 18.16 -3.24
N GLN A 362 4.11 19.40 -3.05
CA GLN A 362 4.67 20.22 -4.12
C GLN A 362 6.11 19.81 -4.53
N TYR A 363 6.77 18.94 -3.77
CA TYR A 363 8.16 18.52 -3.98
C TYR A 363 8.35 17.00 -4.11
N VAL A 364 7.28 16.21 -4.07
CA VAL A 364 7.37 14.75 -4.08
C VAL A 364 7.69 14.16 -5.46
N ALA A 365 7.40 14.87 -6.55
CA ALA A 365 7.55 14.35 -7.92
C ALA A 365 8.99 13.89 -8.28
N PRO A 366 10.07 14.66 -7.99
CA PRO A 366 11.43 14.14 -8.14
C PRO A 366 11.72 12.89 -7.29
N ALA A 367 11.21 12.84 -6.06
CA ALA A 367 11.41 11.71 -5.15
C ALA A 367 10.73 10.44 -5.69
N ILE A 368 9.53 10.56 -6.27
CA ILE A 368 8.84 9.47 -6.95
C ILE A 368 9.72 8.84 -8.05
N CYS A 369 10.26 9.68 -8.93
CA CYS A 369 11.08 9.20 -10.05
C CYS A 369 12.36 8.50 -9.58
N GLY A 370 13.05 9.10 -8.59
CA GLY A 370 14.25 8.50 -8.00
C GLY A 370 13.97 7.19 -7.27
N GLN A 371 12.90 7.15 -6.46
CA GLN A 371 12.50 5.96 -5.73
C GLN A 371 12.11 4.83 -6.68
N ALA A 372 11.29 5.10 -7.70
CA ALA A 372 10.89 4.10 -8.69
C ALA A 372 12.09 3.48 -9.42
N GLN A 373 13.10 4.30 -9.77
CA GLN A 373 14.33 3.80 -10.38
C GLN A 373 15.11 2.88 -9.44
N TYR A 374 15.19 3.23 -8.14
CA TYR A 374 15.88 2.42 -7.15
C TYR A 374 15.14 1.11 -6.83
N THR A 375 13.81 1.14 -6.79
CA THR A 375 12.95 -0.01 -6.47
C THR A 375 13.12 -1.19 -7.43
N ALA A 376 13.64 -0.96 -8.65
CA ALA A 376 13.95 -2.04 -9.60
C ALA A 376 14.98 -3.06 -9.07
N GLY A 377 15.75 -2.70 -8.03
CA GLY A 377 16.68 -3.62 -7.36
C GLY A 377 17.87 -4.01 -8.23
N ASP A 378 18.28 -5.29 -8.17
CA ASP A 378 19.36 -5.83 -8.99
C ASP A 378 18.88 -6.33 -10.37
N GLY A 379 17.56 -6.35 -10.58
CA GLY A 379 16.91 -6.73 -11.84
C GLY A 379 16.79 -8.23 -12.09
N LYS A 380 17.11 -9.09 -11.12
CA LYS A 380 16.94 -10.55 -11.23
C LYS A 380 15.47 -10.94 -11.25
N PHE A 381 14.64 -10.27 -10.46
CA PHE A 381 13.18 -10.45 -10.46
C PHE A 381 12.45 -9.18 -10.89
N PRO A 382 11.33 -9.30 -11.61
CA PRO A 382 10.48 -8.15 -11.87
C PRO A 382 9.92 -7.61 -10.55
N VAL A 383 9.78 -6.29 -10.47
CA VAL A 383 9.15 -5.61 -9.34
C VAL A 383 7.82 -5.02 -9.78
N PHE A 384 6.82 -5.05 -8.92
CA PHE A 384 5.51 -4.45 -9.08
C PHE A 384 5.21 -3.61 -7.84
N ILE A 385 4.69 -2.39 -8.01
CA ILE A 385 4.32 -1.55 -6.85
C ILE A 385 2.88 -1.88 -6.45
N GLY A 386 2.66 -2.86 -5.59
CA GLY A 386 1.32 -3.37 -5.28
C GLY A 386 0.47 -2.41 -4.46
N GLU A 387 1.08 -1.47 -3.75
CA GLU A 387 0.34 -0.46 -2.98
C GLU A 387 1.04 0.91 -3.01
N TRP A 388 0.25 1.95 -3.25
CA TRP A 388 0.65 3.36 -3.22
C TRP A 388 -0.58 4.28 -3.22
N SER A 389 -0.43 5.55 -2.81
CA SER A 389 -1.52 6.54 -2.81
C SER A 389 -1.04 7.97 -3.16
N LEU A 390 -1.93 8.96 -3.14
CA LEU A 390 -1.56 10.36 -3.45
C LEU A 390 -1.18 11.18 -2.22
N GLN A 391 -1.50 10.71 -1.01
CA GLN A 391 -1.26 11.50 0.20
C GLN A 391 0.25 11.60 0.47
N THR A 392 0.71 12.82 0.72
CA THR A 392 2.04 13.10 1.27
C THR A 392 1.94 13.49 2.74
N LEU A 393 3.06 13.45 3.46
CA LEU A 393 3.06 13.77 4.89
C LEU A 393 2.66 15.24 5.14
N TYR A 394 3.12 16.16 4.29
CA TYR A 394 2.88 17.60 4.50
C TYR A 394 2.32 18.33 3.28
N ASN A 395 1.56 19.38 3.55
CA ASN A 395 0.99 20.36 2.61
C ASN A 395 0.33 19.69 1.40
N ASN A 396 -0.57 18.73 1.61
CA ASN A 396 -1.37 18.17 0.54
C ASN A 396 -2.16 19.28 -0.16
N THR A 397 -2.29 19.20 -1.49
CA THR A 397 -3.07 20.15 -2.28
C THR A 397 -4.01 19.40 -3.20
N LEU A 398 -5.25 19.87 -3.36
CA LEU A 398 -6.21 19.21 -4.25
C LEU A 398 -5.81 19.35 -5.72
N ALA A 399 -5.20 20.48 -6.07
CA ALA A 399 -4.71 20.77 -7.43
C ALA A 399 -3.47 19.94 -7.81
N GLY A 400 -2.62 19.57 -6.85
CA GLY A 400 -1.39 18.82 -7.10
C GLY A 400 -1.59 17.32 -7.38
N ARG A 401 -2.77 16.78 -7.03
CA ARG A 401 -3.06 15.33 -7.11
C ARG A 401 -2.82 14.73 -8.49
N LYS A 402 -3.18 15.43 -9.57
CA LYS A 402 -2.97 14.94 -10.94
C LYS A 402 -1.49 14.77 -11.27
N VAL A 403 -0.65 15.73 -10.85
CA VAL A 403 0.79 15.65 -11.08
C VAL A 403 1.39 14.47 -10.33
N ILE A 404 1.00 14.27 -9.07
CA ILE A 404 1.48 13.16 -8.24
C ILE A 404 1.04 11.81 -8.82
N HIS A 405 -0.24 11.67 -9.18
CA HIS A 405 -0.79 10.47 -9.80
C HIS A 405 -0.06 10.14 -11.11
N ASP A 406 -0.07 11.08 -12.06
CA ASP A 406 0.47 10.85 -13.40
C ASP A 406 1.98 10.52 -13.33
N THR A 407 2.72 11.14 -12.41
CA THR A 407 4.15 10.87 -12.18
C THR A 407 4.39 9.49 -11.57
N GLN A 408 3.62 9.08 -10.55
CA GLN A 408 3.76 7.75 -9.95
C GLN A 408 3.46 6.66 -10.97
N VAL A 409 2.33 6.77 -11.68
CA VAL A 409 1.95 5.79 -12.69
C VAL A 409 3.02 5.66 -13.78
N TYR A 410 3.50 6.78 -14.32
CA TYR A 410 4.53 6.74 -15.34
C TYR A 410 5.86 6.19 -14.80
N ALA A 411 6.32 6.63 -13.62
CA ALA A 411 7.59 6.19 -13.06
C ALA A 411 7.57 4.67 -12.79
N TYR A 412 6.49 4.15 -12.21
CA TYR A 412 6.34 2.73 -11.95
C TYR A 412 6.21 1.90 -13.23
N GLN A 413 5.63 2.47 -14.29
CA GLN A 413 5.62 1.85 -15.62
C GLN A 413 6.98 1.83 -16.30
N LYS A 414 7.76 2.90 -16.14
CA LYS A 414 9.06 3.08 -16.78
C LYS A 414 10.13 2.17 -16.15
N TYR A 415 10.20 2.15 -14.82
CA TYR A 415 11.29 1.50 -14.10
C TYR A 415 10.97 0.09 -13.62
N VAL A 416 9.69 -0.21 -13.39
CA VAL A 416 9.26 -1.53 -12.90
C VAL A 416 8.04 -2.05 -13.71
N SER A 417 7.30 -3.03 -13.21
CA SER A 417 6.22 -3.72 -13.94
C SER A 417 4.86 -3.01 -13.84
N GLY A 418 4.84 -1.76 -13.37
CA GLY A 418 3.63 -1.02 -13.07
C GLY A 418 3.25 -1.06 -11.60
N SER A 419 1.98 -0.76 -11.32
CA SER A 419 1.50 -0.57 -9.94
C SER A 419 0.02 -0.85 -9.76
N ALA A 420 -0.42 -1.00 -8.49
CA ALA A 420 -1.82 -0.98 -8.10
C ALA A 420 -2.09 0.12 -7.06
N PHE A 421 -2.95 1.08 -7.43
CA PHE A 421 -3.34 2.17 -6.54
C PHE A 421 -4.10 1.62 -5.33
N TRP A 422 -3.77 2.13 -4.16
CA TRP A 422 -4.47 1.86 -2.93
C TRP A 422 -5.35 3.07 -2.56
N ASN A 423 -6.68 3.04 -2.68
CA ASN A 423 -7.58 1.90 -2.91
C ASN A 423 -8.69 2.23 -3.92
N VAL A 424 -9.47 1.23 -4.39
CA VAL A 424 -10.61 1.47 -5.31
C VAL A 424 -11.64 2.42 -4.70
N LYS A 425 -11.99 2.20 -3.42
CA LYS A 425 -12.96 2.97 -2.65
C LYS A 425 -12.38 3.35 -1.29
N MET A 426 -12.49 4.64 -0.95
CA MET A 426 -12.25 5.19 0.37
C MET A 426 -13.41 6.16 0.67
N VAL A 427 -14.30 5.81 1.59
CA VAL A 427 -15.49 6.63 1.91
C VAL A 427 -15.35 7.41 3.21
N ASN A 428 -14.16 7.36 3.83
CA ASN A 428 -13.80 8.23 4.94
C ASN A 428 -13.71 9.69 4.48
N ASN A 429 -14.81 10.40 4.75
CA ASN A 429 -14.98 11.81 4.42
C ASN A 429 -14.85 12.72 5.65
N THR A 430 -14.25 12.24 6.74
CA THR A 430 -14.20 12.97 8.01
C THR A 430 -12.77 13.23 8.48
N ALA A 431 -11.82 12.37 8.13
CA ALA A 431 -10.42 12.55 8.48
C ALA A 431 -9.74 13.58 7.56
N ALA A 432 -9.33 14.71 8.13
CA ALA A 432 -8.51 15.70 7.43
C ALA A 432 -7.09 15.17 7.20
N VAL A 433 -6.47 15.58 6.10
CA VAL A 433 -5.03 15.40 5.87
C VAL A 433 -4.29 16.70 6.19
N ASP A 434 -2.97 16.63 6.37
CA ASP A 434 -2.18 17.86 6.47
C ASP A 434 -2.22 18.62 5.14
N GLY A 435 -2.72 19.87 5.17
CA GLY A 435 -2.96 20.67 3.96
C GLY A 435 -4.44 20.75 3.59
N GLU A 436 -4.75 20.55 2.32
CA GLU A 436 -6.10 20.64 1.76
C GLU A 436 -6.79 19.27 1.71
N GLY A 437 -8.10 19.23 1.93
CA GLY A 437 -8.93 18.04 1.70
C GLY A 437 -8.97 17.03 2.85
N ILE A 438 -9.53 15.87 2.54
CA ILE A 438 -9.77 14.76 3.46
C ILE A 438 -9.22 13.46 2.88
N THR A 439 -9.18 12.38 3.68
CA THR A 439 -8.55 11.12 3.25
C THR A 439 -9.12 10.57 1.93
N SER A 440 -10.43 10.60 1.72
CA SER A 440 -11.04 10.13 0.46
C SER A 440 -10.52 10.87 -0.78
N ASP A 441 -10.14 12.15 -0.67
CA ASP A 441 -9.58 12.94 -1.79
C ASP A 441 -8.23 12.42 -2.29
N TYR A 442 -7.52 11.60 -1.50
CA TYR A 442 -6.16 11.12 -1.80
C TYR A 442 -6.04 9.60 -1.92
N TRP A 443 -7.06 8.86 -1.46
CA TRP A 443 -7.04 7.40 -1.34
C TRP A 443 -8.21 6.71 -2.05
N SER A 444 -9.23 7.43 -2.52
CA SER A 444 -10.34 6.86 -3.29
C SER A 444 -10.09 7.01 -4.79
N TRP A 445 -9.68 5.93 -5.45
CA TRP A 445 -9.47 5.92 -6.90
C TRP A 445 -10.73 6.33 -7.67
N GLU A 446 -11.89 5.82 -7.27
CA GLU A 446 -13.16 6.13 -7.94
C GLU A 446 -13.55 7.61 -7.84
N LEU A 447 -13.33 8.23 -6.67
CA LEU A 447 -13.57 9.66 -6.48
C LEU A 447 -12.59 10.49 -7.31
N LEU A 448 -11.34 10.08 -7.38
CA LEU A 448 -10.31 10.76 -8.19
C LEU A 448 -10.65 10.72 -9.69
N VAL A 449 -11.29 9.64 -10.17
CA VAL A 449 -11.84 9.57 -11.53
C VAL A 449 -13.03 10.50 -11.70
N ASP A 450 -13.99 10.50 -10.76
CA ASP A 450 -15.18 11.35 -10.84
C ASP A 450 -14.83 12.85 -10.80
N GLN A 451 -13.73 13.20 -10.12
CA GLN A 451 -13.19 14.56 -10.07
C GLN A 451 -12.26 14.90 -11.24
N GLY A 452 -12.03 13.98 -12.19
CA GLY A 452 -11.18 14.20 -13.37
C GLY A 452 -9.68 14.29 -13.08
N VAL A 453 -9.24 13.87 -11.89
CA VAL A 453 -7.80 13.79 -11.53
C VAL A 453 -7.15 12.62 -12.28
N ILE A 454 -7.79 11.46 -12.21
CA ILE A 454 -7.40 10.25 -12.93
C ILE A 454 -8.15 10.23 -14.27
N THR A 455 -7.40 10.01 -15.34
CA THR A 455 -7.90 9.99 -16.71
C THR A 455 -7.34 8.77 -17.45
N PRO A 456 -8.02 8.27 -18.50
CA PRO A 456 -7.55 7.07 -19.22
C PRO A 456 -6.20 7.29 -19.93
N THR A 457 -5.90 8.55 -20.24
CA THR A 457 -4.66 8.99 -20.90
C THR A 457 -3.77 9.71 -19.91
N ILE A 458 -2.53 9.22 -19.80
CA ILE A 458 -1.45 9.83 -19.03
C ILE A 458 -0.33 10.14 -20.01
N ASN A 459 -0.37 11.33 -20.59
CA ASN A 459 0.52 11.73 -21.68
C ASN A 459 1.56 12.78 -21.29
N GLY A 460 1.62 13.13 -20.01
CA GLY A 460 2.73 13.92 -19.51
C GLY A 460 2.87 13.85 -18.00
N SER A 461 4.09 13.80 -17.50
CA SER A 461 4.36 13.75 -16.07
C SER A 461 5.71 14.40 -15.73
N TYR A 462 6.12 14.40 -14.46
CA TYR A 462 7.34 15.08 -14.05
C TYR A 462 8.63 14.44 -14.59
N CYS A 463 8.61 13.13 -14.85
CA CYS A 463 9.68 12.39 -15.53
C CYS A 463 9.08 11.53 -16.64
#